data_AF-A0A969G8R3-F1
#
_entry.id   AF-A0A969G8R3-F1
#
_cell.length_a   1.000
_cell.length_b   1.000
_cell.length_c   1.000
_cell.angle_alpha   90.00
_cell.angle_beta   90.00
_cell.angle_gamma   90.00
#
_symmetry.space_group_name_H-M   'P 1'
#
loop_
_entity.id
_entity.type
_entity.pdbx_description
1 polymer ?
#
loop_
_entity_poly.entity_id
_entity_poly.type
_entity_poly.pdbx_seq_one_letter_code
_entity_poly.pdbx_strand_id
1 'polypeptide(L)'
;MARAVIGDPNFYPVDTKAILSDDNIDAALATLKGIEDETLEMSLDIPNTISEGVKMGGLFLPIQQEKTQQKIQVMLLIDNGGYSMSPYIRVVQKLFSKMKTRFAHDLKVYYFHNTIYGGVYEDAARRNLLSMDKLL
;
A
#
# COMPACT_ATOMS: atom_id res chain seq x y z
N MET A 1 -2.68 -12.25 -13.89
CA MET A 1 -2.07 -11.36 -14.90
C MET A 1 -3.07 -10.24 -15.12
N ALA A 2 -2.86 -9.03 -14.63
CA ALA A 2 -1.91 -8.00 -15.09
C ALA A 2 -1.71 -6.98 -13.94
N ARG A 3 -0.69 -6.13 -13.83
CA ARG A 3 0.66 -5.92 -14.41
C ARG A 3 1.30 -4.81 -13.55
N ALA A 4 2.59 -4.50 -13.77
CA ALA A 4 3.34 -3.48 -13.05
C ALA A 4 2.64 -2.09 -13.14
N VAL A 5 2.35 -1.42 -12.02
CA VAL A 5 3.15 -0.37 -11.32
C VAL A 5 3.60 0.78 -12.23
N ILE A 6 3.48 2.00 -11.68
CA ILE A 6 3.91 3.31 -12.19
C ILE A 6 4.98 3.22 -13.29
N GLY A 7 4.60 3.55 -14.53
CA GLY A 7 5.50 3.56 -15.70
C GLY A 7 5.28 2.44 -16.73
N ASP A 8 4.37 1.48 -16.50
CA ASP A 8 4.05 0.45 -17.51
C ASP A 8 3.31 1.05 -18.73
N PRO A 9 3.72 0.75 -19.97
CA PRO A 9 3.01 1.21 -21.18
C PRO A 9 1.60 0.61 -21.36
N ASN A 10 1.26 -0.45 -20.63
CA ASN A 10 -0.09 -1.02 -20.55
C ASN A 10 -0.88 -0.47 -19.35
N PHE A 11 -0.39 0.60 -18.72
CA PHE A 11 -1.07 1.26 -17.62
C PHE A 11 -2.41 1.81 -18.09
N TYR A 12 -3.48 1.31 -17.48
CA TYR A 12 -4.82 1.86 -17.66
C TYR A 12 -5.02 2.95 -16.60
N PRO A 13 -5.25 4.22 -16.98
CA PRO A 13 -5.50 5.27 -16.01
C PRO A 13 -6.77 4.95 -15.22
N VAL A 14 -6.72 5.10 -13.90
CA VAL A 14 -7.90 4.95 -13.05
C VAL A 14 -8.87 6.07 -13.41
N ASP A 15 -9.98 5.71 -14.07
CA ASP A 15 -11.03 6.68 -14.41
C ASP A 15 -11.73 7.13 -13.12
N THR A 16 -11.60 8.42 -12.81
CA THR A 16 -12.18 9.04 -11.61
C THR A 16 -13.69 9.20 -11.67
N LYS A 17 -14.31 9.00 -12.84
CA LYS A 17 -15.75 9.13 -13.06
C LYS A 17 -16.46 7.79 -13.23
N ALA A 18 -15.70 6.69 -13.31
CA ALA A 18 -16.27 5.35 -13.42
C ALA A 18 -16.94 4.94 -12.10
N ILE A 19 -18.04 4.20 -12.22
CA ILE A 19 -18.66 3.55 -11.06
C ILE A 19 -17.65 2.54 -10.49
N LEU A 20 -17.49 2.51 -9.16
CA LEU A 20 -16.62 1.55 -8.48
C LEU A 20 -17.02 0.11 -8.83
N SER A 21 -16.08 -0.60 -9.44
CA SER A 21 -16.18 -2.00 -9.85
C SER A 21 -15.04 -2.79 -9.20
N ASP A 22 -15.11 -4.12 -9.23
CA ASP A 22 -14.03 -4.92 -8.67
C ASP A 22 -12.70 -4.68 -9.42
N ASP A 23 -12.74 -4.49 -10.74
CA ASP A 23 -11.55 -4.31 -11.58
C ASP A 23 -10.88 -2.96 -11.37
N ASN A 24 -11.65 -1.87 -11.25
CA ASN A 24 -11.06 -0.55 -11.04
C ASN A 24 -10.49 -0.38 -9.63
N ILE A 25 -11.07 -1.04 -8.62
CA ILE A 25 -10.51 -1.12 -7.27
C ILE A 25 -9.18 -1.87 -7.31
N ASP A 26 -9.09 -3.00 -8.02
CA ASP A 26 -7.84 -3.75 -8.13
C ASP A 26 -6.75 -2.95 -8.83
N ALA A 27 -7.09 -2.24 -9.90
CA ALA A 27 -6.18 -1.36 -10.62
C ALA A 27 -5.69 -0.21 -9.74
N ALA A 28 -6.59 0.46 -9.01
CA ALA A 28 -6.23 1.54 -8.09
C ALA A 28 -5.37 1.04 -6.91
N LEU A 29 -5.65 -0.15 -6.37
CA LEU A 29 -4.78 -0.74 -5.34
C LEU A 29 -3.45 -1.24 -5.92
N ALA A 30 -3.40 -1.61 -7.21
CA ALA A 30 -2.17 -2.00 -7.91
C ALA A 30 -1.17 -0.85 -8.08
N THR A 31 -1.62 0.40 -8.20
CA THR A 31 -0.69 1.55 -8.23
C THR A 31 0.02 1.74 -6.90
N LEU A 32 -0.64 1.38 -5.80
CA LEU A 32 -0.03 1.32 -4.47
C LEU A 32 0.94 0.13 -4.30
N LYS A 33 1.11 -0.73 -5.31
CA LYS A 33 1.98 -1.92 -5.27
C LYS A 33 3.42 -1.58 -5.69
N GLY A 34 4.07 -0.67 -4.98
CA GLY A 34 5.50 -0.39 -5.15
C GLY A 34 6.36 -0.81 -3.97
N ILE A 35 5.76 -1.45 -2.97
CA ILE A 35 6.34 -1.68 -1.65
C ILE A 35 6.55 -3.16 -1.48
N GLU A 36 7.79 -3.59 -1.64
CA GLU A 36 8.26 -4.86 -1.13
C GLU A 36 8.66 -4.65 0.34
N ASP A 37 8.54 -5.69 1.15
CA ASP A 37 8.99 -5.69 2.54
C ASP A 37 10.47 -5.25 2.61
N GLU A 38 10.83 -4.51 3.67
CA GLU A 38 12.24 -4.23 4.00
C GLU A 38 13.02 -5.54 4.04
N THR A 39 13.78 -5.78 2.99
CA THR A 39 14.76 -6.85 2.95
C THR A 39 16.12 -6.21 2.98
N LEU A 40 17.04 -6.76 3.79
CA LEU A 40 18.47 -6.45 3.70
C LEU A 40 19.08 -7.05 2.41
N GLU A 41 18.34 -7.01 1.32
CA GLU A 41 18.80 -7.45 0.01
C GLU A 41 19.78 -6.41 -0.51
N MET A 42 21.05 -6.78 -0.50
CA MET A 42 22.06 -6.05 -1.25
C MET A 42 21.87 -6.34 -2.73
N SER A 43 21.70 -5.29 -3.52
CA SER A 43 21.61 -5.39 -4.98
C SER A 43 22.96 -5.07 -5.61
N LEU A 44 23.31 -5.77 -6.70
CA LEU A 44 24.52 -5.47 -7.46
C LEU A 44 24.33 -4.15 -8.23
N ASP A 45 25.15 -3.17 -7.93
CA ASP A 45 25.22 -1.92 -8.68
C ASP A 45 26.06 -2.14 -9.94
N ILE A 46 25.39 -2.60 -11.00
CA ILE A 46 26.01 -2.86 -12.31
C ILE A 46 26.65 -1.59 -12.88
N PRO A 47 25.97 -0.42 -12.95
CA PRO A 47 26.58 0.80 -13.48
C PRO A 47 27.90 1.18 -12.77
N ASN A 48 27.92 1.16 -11.45
CA ASN A 48 29.10 1.55 -10.69
C ASN A 48 30.21 0.50 -10.77
N THR A 49 29.85 -0.79 -10.73
CA THR A 49 30.79 -1.91 -10.93
C THR A 49 31.51 -1.80 -12.27
N ILE A 50 30.79 -1.46 -13.34
CA ILE A 50 31.39 -1.25 -14.67
C ILE A 50 32.30 -0.02 -14.66
N SER A 51 31.84 1.11 -14.10
CA SER A 51 32.61 2.35 -14.07
C SER A 51 33.95 2.19 -13.34
N GLU A 52 33.93 1.60 -12.14
CA GLU A 52 35.14 1.34 -11.37
C GLU A 52 36.02 0.28 -12.02
N GLY A 53 35.44 -0.77 -12.61
CA GLY A 53 36.22 -1.80 -13.29
C GLY A 53 36.99 -1.27 -14.50
N VAL A 54 36.43 -0.31 -15.25
CA VAL A 54 37.16 0.38 -16.32
C VAL A 54 38.31 1.22 -15.77
N LYS A 55 38.10 1.94 -14.66
CA LYS A 55 39.16 2.73 -14.00
C LYS A 55 40.29 1.85 -13.45
N MET A 56 39.97 0.65 -12.99
CA MET A 56 40.93 -0.33 -12.48
C MET A 56 41.61 -1.17 -13.57
N GLY A 57 41.50 -0.78 -14.85
CA GLY A 57 42.18 -1.45 -15.96
C GLY A 57 41.55 -2.79 -16.35
N GLY A 58 40.24 -2.94 -16.19
CA GLY A 58 39.49 -4.15 -16.56
C GLY A 58 39.25 -5.14 -15.41
N LEU A 59 39.58 -4.77 -14.17
CA LEU A 59 39.28 -5.56 -12.98
C LEU A 59 37.91 -5.16 -12.41
N PHE A 60 36.88 -5.97 -12.65
CA PHE A 60 35.51 -5.70 -12.19
C PHE A 60 35.27 -6.31 -10.79
N LEU A 61 35.32 -5.47 -9.76
CA LEU A 61 34.91 -5.85 -8.40
C LEU A 61 33.41 -5.58 -8.21
N PRO A 62 32.60 -6.56 -7.77
CA PRO A 62 31.17 -6.36 -7.55
C PRO A 62 30.92 -5.28 -6.48
N ILE A 63 30.27 -4.18 -6.86
CA ILE A 63 29.84 -3.14 -5.94
C ILE A 63 28.39 -3.39 -5.56
N GLN A 64 28.12 -3.53 -4.27
CA GLN A 64 26.78 -3.73 -3.75
C GLN A 64 26.22 -2.40 -3.23
N GLN A 65 24.93 -2.19 -3.46
CA GLN A 65 24.17 -1.10 -2.87
C GLN A 65 22.99 -1.66 -2.09
N GLU A 66 22.63 -0.99 -1.00
CA GLU A 66 21.41 -1.28 -0.27
C GLU A 66 20.21 -1.02 -1.19
N LYS A 67 19.35 -2.02 -1.34
CA LYS A 67 18.09 -1.85 -2.04
C LYS A 67 17.18 -1.03 -1.13
N THR A 68 17.16 0.30 -1.28
CA THR A 68 16.26 1.15 -0.50
C THR A 68 14.83 0.93 -0.99
N GLN A 69 14.09 0.04 -0.35
CA GLN A 69 12.67 -0.16 -0.63
C GLN A 69 11.85 0.69 0.35
N GLN A 70 10.92 1.47 -0.18
CA GLN A 70 10.05 2.31 0.65
C GLN A 70 9.01 1.43 1.32
N LYS A 71 9.14 1.22 2.63
CA LYS A 71 8.11 0.57 3.43
C LYS A 71 6.93 1.52 3.63
N ILE A 72 5.74 1.10 3.21
CA ILE A 72 4.50 1.86 3.40
C ILE A 72 3.62 1.09 4.38
N GLN A 73 3.33 1.74 5.51
CA GLN A 73 2.32 1.29 6.44
C GLN A 73 0.99 1.92 6.06
N VAL A 74 -0.07 1.12 5.94
CA VAL A 74 -1.40 1.59 5.53
C VAL A 74 -2.33 1.59 6.74
N MET A 75 -2.92 2.74 7.07
CA MET A 75 -3.99 2.83 8.06
C MET A 75 -5.31 3.09 7.36
N LEU A 76 -6.31 2.24 7.64
CA LEU A 76 -7.67 2.36 7.14
C LEU A 76 -8.61 2.72 8.28
N LEU A 77 -9.27 3.87 8.18
CA LEU A 77 -10.28 4.32 9.13
C LEU A 77 -11.67 4.19 8.50
N ILE A 78 -12.57 3.48 9.16
CA ILE A 78 -13.92 3.15 8.64
C ILE A 78 -14.99 3.78 9.53
N ASP A 79 -15.86 4.60 8.94
CA ASP A 79 -17.12 4.95 9.58
C ASP A 79 -18.10 3.79 9.42
N ASN A 80 -18.33 3.05 10.51
CA ASN A 80 -19.26 1.94 10.52
C ASN A 80 -20.46 2.26 11.42
N GLY A 81 -21.40 3.03 10.87
CA GLY A 81 -22.65 3.32 11.54
C GLY A 81 -23.63 4.12 10.67
N GLY A 82 -24.87 4.19 11.15
CA GLY A 82 -25.94 4.93 10.48
C GLY A 82 -26.56 4.21 9.28
N TYR A 83 -27.79 4.61 8.95
CA TYR A 83 -28.52 4.10 7.78
C TYR A 83 -27.98 4.67 6.46
N SER A 84 -27.25 5.79 6.50
CA SER A 84 -26.63 6.42 5.33
C SER A 84 -25.60 5.53 4.63
N MET A 85 -24.95 4.64 5.37
CA MET A 85 -23.96 3.71 4.82
C MET A 85 -24.58 2.43 4.22
N SER A 86 -25.87 2.15 4.46
CA SER A 86 -26.52 0.91 4.01
C SER A 86 -26.37 0.62 2.51
N PRO A 87 -26.47 1.62 1.60
CA PRO A 87 -26.27 1.38 0.16
C PRO A 87 -24.83 0.97 -0.20
N TYR A 88 -23.85 1.36 0.62
CA TYR A 88 -22.41 1.23 0.32
C TYR A 88 -21.75 0.02 0.98
N ILE A 89 -22.45 -0.68 1.89
CA ILE A 89 -21.90 -1.82 2.65
C ILE A 89 -21.19 -2.83 1.74
N ARG A 90 -21.82 -3.24 0.63
CA ARG A 90 -21.25 -4.24 -0.28
C ARG A 90 -19.96 -3.75 -0.97
N VAL A 91 -19.92 -2.48 -1.35
CA VAL A 91 -18.75 -1.88 -2.02
C VAL A 91 -17.59 -1.77 -1.03
N VAL A 92 -17.86 -1.28 0.18
CA VAL A 92 -16.86 -1.17 1.24
C VAL A 92 -16.33 -2.54 1.66
N GLN A 93 -17.20 -3.56 1.78
CA GLN A 93 -16.78 -4.94 2.08
C GLN A 93 -15.83 -5.50 1.01
N LYS A 94 -16.11 -5.26 -0.28
CA LYS A 94 -15.25 -5.67 -1.39
C LYS A 94 -13.89 -4.97 -1.36
N LEU A 95 -13.90 -3.65 -1.18
CA LEU A 95 -12.68 -2.86 -1.02
C LEU A 95 -11.84 -3.39 0.15
N PHE A 96 -12.48 -3.63 1.30
CA PHE A 96 -11.83 -4.13 2.50
C PHE A 96 -11.18 -5.50 2.30
N SER A 97 -11.89 -6.42 1.65
CA SER A 97 -11.37 -7.75 1.31
C SER A 97 -10.11 -7.64 0.44
N LYS A 98 -10.17 -6.83 -0.63
CA LYS A 98 -9.03 -6.60 -1.53
C LYS A 98 -7.84 -5.95 -0.83
N MET A 99 -8.09 -4.96 0.04
CA MET A 99 -7.04 -4.32 0.84
C MET A 99 -6.37 -5.31 1.79
N LYS A 100 -7.14 -6.14 2.51
CA LYS A 100 -6.58 -7.17 3.41
C LYS A 100 -5.73 -8.19 2.67
N THR A 101 -6.17 -8.64 1.49
CA THR A 101 -5.39 -9.56 0.67
C THR A 101 -4.10 -8.91 0.17
N ARG A 102 -4.14 -7.61 -0.16
CA ARG A 102 -2.99 -6.91 -0.73
C ARG A 102 -1.96 -6.47 0.32
N PHE A 103 -2.42 -5.97 1.47
CA PHE A 103 -1.60 -5.37 2.52
C PHE A 103 -1.69 -6.20 3.80
N ALA A 104 -1.57 -7.53 3.69
CA ALA A 104 -1.84 -8.45 4.79
C ALA A 104 -1.00 -8.15 6.05
N HIS A 105 0.22 -7.63 5.88
CA HIS A 105 1.15 -7.35 6.98
C HIS A 105 1.18 -5.86 7.39
N ASP A 106 0.88 -4.94 6.48
CA ASP A 106 1.02 -3.50 6.71
C ASP A 106 -0.29 -2.75 6.92
N LEU A 107 -1.44 -3.43 6.81
CA LEU A 107 -2.76 -2.82 6.99
C LEU A 107 -3.22 -2.86 8.45
N LYS A 108 -3.35 -1.67 9.06
CA LYS A 108 -4.08 -1.49 10.32
C LYS A 108 -5.47 -0.91 10.05
N VAL A 109 -6.48 -1.48 10.71
CA VAL A 109 -7.88 -1.10 10.50
C VAL A 109 -8.44 -0.54 11.80
N TYR A 110 -9.06 0.63 11.69
CA TYR A 110 -9.71 1.31 12.78
C TYR A 110 -11.13 1.73 12.38
N TYR A 111 -11.98 1.90 13.38
CA TYR A 111 -13.39 2.21 13.22
C TYR A 111 -13.75 3.49 13.98
N PHE A 112 -14.69 4.27 13.47
CA PHE A 112 -15.22 5.44 14.15
C PHE A 112 -16.71 5.62 13.83
N HIS A 113 -17.34 6.64 14.41
CA HIS A 113 -18.76 6.91 14.15
C HIS A 113 -19.00 8.38 13.83
N ASN A 114 -19.36 8.68 12.58
CA ASN A 114 -19.59 10.02 12.03
C ASN A 114 -18.36 10.95 12.08
N THR A 115 -17.66 11.04 13.21
CA THR A 115 -16.51 11.92 13.46
C THR A 115 -15.60 11.29 14.52
N ILE A 116 -14.30 11.55 14.40
CA ILE A 116 -13.28 11.07 15.34
C ILE A 116 -13.21 12.04 16.52
N TYR A 117 -13.62 11.58 17.71
CA TYR A 117 -13.57 12.37 18.95
C TYR A 117 -12.58 11.75 19.91
N GLY A 118 -11.38 12.32 19.99
CA GLY A 118 -10.33 11.86 20.91
C GLY A 118 -9.71 10.51 20.59
N GLY A 119 -10.35 9.64 19.78
CA GLY A 119 -9.81 8.33 19.43
C GLY A 119 -10.61 7.56 18.38
N VAL A 120 -10.05 6.43 17.98
CA VAL A 120 -10.63 5.44 17.05
C VAL A 120 -10.75 4.09 17.73
N TYR A 121 -11.53 3.17 17.16
CA TYR A 121 -11.74 1.84 17.72
C TYR A 121 -11.00 0.77 16.93
N GLU A 122 -10.40 -0.20 17.63
CA GLU A 122 -9.67 -1.31 17.00
C GLU A 122 -10.60 -2.44 16.51
N ASP A 123 -11.82 -2.49 17.02
CA ASP A 123 -12.82 -3.49 16.68
C ASP A 123 -14.08 -2.87 16.07
N ALA A 124 -14.72 -3.61 15.16
CA ALA A 124 -15.93 -3.15 14.48
C ALA A 124 -17.13 -2.95 15.44
N ALA A 125 -17.14 -3.62 16.60
CA ALA A 125 -18.18 -3.41 17.61
C ALA A 125 -17.93 -2.14 18.46
N ARG A 126 -16.81 -1.44 18.22
CA ARG A 126 -16.41 -0.18 18.87
C ARG A 126 -16.33 -0.31 20.40
N ARG A 127 -15.63 -1.34 20.87
CA ARG A 127 -15.43 -1.63 22.30
C ARG A 127 -14.04 -1.21 22.79
N ASN A 128 -13.04 -1.29 21.93
CA ASN A 128 -11.64 -1.03 22.24
C ASN A 128 -11.23 0.33 21.68
N LEU A 129 -11.28 1.37 22.52
CA LEU A 129 -10.92 2.73 22.13
C LEU A 129 -9.40 2.94 22.21
N LEU A 130 -8.82 3.44 21.12
CA LEU A 130 -7.44 3.90 20.99
C LEU A 130 -7.45 5.44 20.89
N SER A 131 -6.78 6.11 21.83
CA SER A 131 -6.64 7.58 21.77
C SER A 131 -5.87 8.02 20.53
N MET A 132 -6.21 9.19 19.98
CA MET A 132 -5.51 9.79 18.85
C MET A 132 -4.02 10.00 19.14
N ASP A 133 -3.65 10.31 20.38
CA ASP A 133 -2.24 10.50 20.79
C ASP A 133 -1.40 9.23 20.68
N LYS A 134 -2.04 8.06 20.59
CA LYS A 134 -1.37 6.77 20.42
C LYS A 134 -1.36 6.29 18.97
N LEU A 135 -2.15 6.93 18.10
CA LEU A 135 -2.28 6.58 16.69
C LEU A 135 -1.24 7.29 15.82
N LEU A 136 -0.87 8.52 16.20
CA LEU A 136 0.15 9.37 15.56
C LEU A 136 1.48 9.28 16.32
#